data_AF-G0ABB7-F1
#
_entry.id   AF-G0ABB7-F1
#
_cell.length_a   1.000
_cell.length_b   1.000
_cell.length_c   1.000
_cell.angle_alpha   90.00
_cell.angle_beta   90.00
_cell.angle_gamma   90.00
#
_symmetry.space_group_name_H-M   'P 1'
#
loop_
_entity.id
_entity.type
_entity.pdbx_description
1 polymer ?
#
loop_
_entity_poly.entity_id
_entity_poly.type
_entity_poly.pdbx_seq_one_letter_code
_entity_poly.pdbx_strand_id
1 'polypeptide(L)'
;MTTMTIHKTLAAAMVLAAASLAVAQAQEAGPRVSLDPAKPQASEECRRLQDRVSELDRMDDERIARGGRTGAQQSPVQTKEWIDKERKDAKTKMFFAKC
;
A
#
# COMPACT_ATOMS: atom_id res chain seq x y z
N MET A 1 -37.01 62.79 30.83
CA MET A 1 -36.88 62.46 32.26
C MET A 1 -36.95 60.95 32.41
N THR A 2 -35.98 60.37 33.13
CA THR A 2 -35.99 59.05 33.79
C THR A 2 -36.16 57.80 32.92
N THR A 3 -35.04 57.11 32.58
CA THR A 3 -34.46 55.93 33.28
C THR A 3 -35.23 54.63 33.06
N MET A 4 -34.59 53.65 32.43
CA MET A 4 -34.33 52.31 32.96
C MET A 4 -33.54 51.54 31.87
N THR A 5 -32.23 51.35 32.00
CA THR A 5 -31.56 50.18 32.61
C THR A 5 -32.19 48.84 32.23
N ILE A 6 -31.31 47.91 31.89
CA ILE A 6 -31.52 46.49 31.56
C ILE A 6 -31.51 46.29 30.04
N HIS A 7 -30.93 45.17 29.58
CA HIS A 7 -30.68 44.74 28.19
C HIS A 7 -29.30 45.05 27.61
N LYS A 8 -28.38 45.67 28.37
CA LYS A 8 -26.98 45.80 27.98
C LYS A 8 -26.18 44.53 28.32
N THR A 9 -26.64 43.36 27.89
CA THR A 9 -25.94 42.05 28.08
C THR A 9 -26.53 40.89 27.25
N LEU A 10 -27.42 41.15 26.30
CA LEU A 10 -28.05 40.08 25.50
C LEU A 10 -27.96 40.35 24.00
N ALA A 11 -27.01 41.19 23.60
CA ALA A 11 -26.68 41.39 22.19
C ALA A 11 -25.44 40.56 21.83
N ALA A 12 -25.66 39.60 20.94
CA ALA A 12 -24.65 39.05 20.06
C ALA A 12 -23.63 38.06 20.66
N ALA A 13 -24.11 37.11 21.49
CA ALA A 13 -23.59 35.74 21.46
C ALA A 13 -23.95 35.02 20.12
N MET A 14 -23.98 35.76 19.01
CA MET A 14 -24.46 35.35 17.67
C MET A 14 -23.34 35.33 16.61
N VAL A 15 -22.06 35.39 16.99
CA VAL A 15 -20.96 35.52 16.02
C VAL A 15 -20.02 34.32 15.96
N LEU A 16 -20.08 33.37 16.91
CA LEU A 16 -19.07 32.28 16.98
C LEU A 16 -19.53 30.86 16.60
N ALA A 17 -20.77 30.65 16.16
CA ALA A 17 -21.28 29.29 15.92
C ALA A 17 -21.53 28.91 14.44
N ALA A 18 -21.27 29.81 13.48
CA ALA A 18 -21.76 29.62 12.10
C ALA A 18 -20.70 29.79 10.99
N ALA A 19 -19.42 29.56 11.28
CA ALA A 19 -18.36 29.66 10.27
C ALA A 19 -17.28 28.60 10.45
N SER A 20 -17.67 27.33 10.50
CA SER A 20 -16.69 26.25 10.40
C SER A 20 -17.29 25.03 9.69
N LEU A 21 -16.76 24.81 8.49
CA LEU A 21 -16.76 23.55 7.73
C LEU A 21 -18.06 23.21 6.98
N ALA A 22 -18.42 24.05 6.01
CA ALA A 22 -18.93 23.52 4.75
C ALA A 22 -17.76 22.94 3.93
N VAL A 23 -17.16 21.83 4.41
CA VAL A 23 -16.39 20.96 3.51
C VAL A 23 -17.44 20.17 2.75
N ALA A 24 -17.87 20.70 1.62
CA ALA A 24 -18.53 19.92 0.58
C ALA A 24 -17.54 18.82 0.19
N GLN A 25 -17.67 17.66 0.83
CA GLN A 25 -16.86 16.49 0.52
C GLN A 25 -17.28 15.99 -0.85
N ALA A 26 -16.57 16.49 -1.86
CA ALA A 26 -16.39 15.86 -3.14
C ALA A 26 -15.77 14.47 -2.93
N GLN A 27 -16.55 13.49 -2.50
CA GLN A 27 -16.16 12.07 -2.45
C GLN A 27 -17.29 11.15 -2.92
N GLU A 28 -18.05 11.57 -3.92
CA GLU A 28 -18.83 10.65 -4.74
C GLU A 28 -17.93 10.09 -5.87
N ALA A 29 -16.77 9.59 -5.46
CA ALA A 29 -15.85 8.82 -6.27
C ALA A 29 -15.02 7.95 -5.32
N GLY A 30 -15.73 7.18 -4.47
CA GLY A 30 -15.09 6.03 -3.85
C GLY A 30 -14.39 5.22 -4.95
N PRO A 31 -13.16 4.70 -4.71
CA PRO A 31 -12.48 3.90 -5.71
C PRO A 31 -13.46 2.81 -6.12
N ARG A 32 -13.89 2.81 -7.38
CA ARG A 32 -14.71 1.73 -7.91
C ARG A 32 -13.84 0.48 -7.79
N VAL A 33 -13.99 -0.25 -6.70
CA VAL A 33 -13.44 -1.57 -6.53
C VAL A 33 -14.12 -2.38 -7.62
N SER A 34 -13.43 -2.54 -8.74
CA SER A 34 -13.83 -3.47 -9.77
C SER A 34 -13.86 -4.84 -9.12
N LEU A 35 -15.04 -5.29 -8.72
CA LEU A 35 -15.33 -6.66 -8.28
C LEU A 35 -15.35 -7.58 -9.51
N ASP A 36 -14.38 -7.43 -10.41
CA ASP A 36 -14.15 -8.43 -11.45
C ASP A 36 -13.66 -9.65 -10.66
N PRO A 37 -14.42 -10.75 -10.57
CA PRO A 37 -13.97 -11.93 -9.84
C PRO A 37 -12.59 -12.26 -10.39
N ALA A 38 -11.59 -12.35 -9.50
CA ALA A 38 -10.20 -12.56 -9.88
C ALA A 38 -10.16 -13.57 -11.01
N LYS A 39 -9.84 -13.11 -12.23
CA LYS A 39 -9.88 -13.94 -13.42
C LYS A 39 -9.05 -15.20 -13.11
N PRO A 40 -9.47 -16.41 -13.53
CA PRO A 40 -8.71 -17.64 -13.26
C PRO A 40 -7.22 -17.50 -13.61
N GLN A 41 -6.91 -16.67 -14.61
CA GLN A 41 -5.56 -16.31 -15.03
C GLN A 41 -4.76 -15.55 -13.95
N ALA A 42 -5.38 -14.64 -13.20
CA ALA A 42 -4.74 -13.93 -12.09
C ALA A 42 -4.39 -14.89 -10.95
N SER A 43 -5.27 -15.86 -10.64
CA SER A 43 -4.97 -16.91 -9.65
C SER A 43 -3.79 -17.80 -10.07
N GLU A 44 -3.71 -18.16 -11.35
CA GLU A 44 -2.59 -18.94 -11.86
C GLU A 44 -1.28 -18.14 -11.87
N GLU A 45 -1.34 -16.85 -12.24
CA GLU A 45 -0.19 -15.95 -12.20
C GLU A 45 0.33 -15.76 -10.76
N CYS A 46 -0.57 -15.56 -9.79
CA CYS A 46 -0.22 -15.50 -8.37
C CYS A 46 0.52 -16.76 -7.90
N ARG A 47 0.03 -17.94 -8.29
CA ARG A 47 0.68 -19.21 -7.95
C ARG A 47 2.08 -19.30 -8.56
N ARG A 48 2.23 -18.97 -9.85
CA ARG A 48 3.53 -18.98 -10.54
C ARG A 48 4.53 -18.01 -9.89
N LEU A 49 4.06 -16.83 -9.46
CA LEU A 49 4.89 -15.84 -8.77
C LEU A 49 5.30 -16.32 -7.37
N GLN A 50 4.40 -16.97 -6.63
CA GLN A 50 4.75 -17.61 -5.35
C GLN A 50 5.78 -18.71 -5.52
N ASP A 51 5.59 -19.62 -6.49
CA ASP A 51 6.55 -20.68 -6.79
C ASP A 51 7.93 -20.10 -7.12
N ARG A 52 7.96 -19.00 -7.88
CA ARG A 52 9.20 -18.27 -8.20
C ARG A 52 9.87 -17.70 -6.96
N VAL A 53 9.11 -17.10 -6.02
CA VAL A 53 9.67 -16.60 -4.76
C VAL A 53 10.24 -17.74 -3.94
N SER A 54 9.52 -18.85 -3.79
CA SER A 54 10.01 -20.02 -3.04
C SER A 54 11.29 -20.63 -3.64
N GLU A 55 11.40 -20.68 -4.96
CA GLU A 55 12.63 -21.14 -5.62
C GLU A 55 13.81 -20.18 -5.36
N LEU A 56 13.57 -18.86 -5.42
CA LEU A 56 14.60 -17.86 -5.09
C LEU A 56 15.02 -17.91 -3.62
N ASP A 57 14.10 -18.22 -2.71
CA ASP A 57 14.39 -18.44 -1.29
C ASP A 57 15.32 -19.65 -1.12
N ARG A 58 14.97 -20.78 -1.76
CA ARG A 58 15.81 -21.99 -1.76
C ARG A 58 17.21 -21.74 -2.33
N MET A 59 17.32 -20.97 -3.40
CA MET A 59 18.61 -20.59 -3.98
C MET A 59 19.46 -19.76 -3.01
N ASP A 60 18.84 -18.84 -2.24
CA ASP A 60 19.54 -18.04 -1.24
C ASP A 60 20.00 -18.90 -0.06
N ASP A 61 19.16 -19.82 0.40
CA ASP A 61 19.50 -20.77 1.45
C ASP A 61 20.69 -21.65 1.04
N GLU A 62 20.69 -22.17 -0.18
CA GLU A 62 21.82 -22.92 -0.71
C GLU A 62 23.10 -22.06 -0.80
N ARG A 63 22.96 -20.79 -1.17
CA ARG A 63 24.09 -19.83 -1.20
C ARG A 63 24.67 -19.62 0.21
N ILE A 64 23.81 -19.45 1.20
CA ILE A 64 24.18 -19.29 2.61
C ILE A 64 24.83 -20.58 3.13
N ALA A 65 24.26 -21.74 2.83
CA ALA A 65 24.80 -23.05 3.20
C ALA A 65 26.18 -23.32 2.59
N ARG A 66 26.45 -22.80 1.38
CA ARG A 66 27.79 -22.79 0.75
C ARG A 66 28.75 -21.78 1.36
N GLY A 67 28.34 -21.02 2.38
CA GLY A 67 29.17 -20.03 3.08
C GLY A 67 29.60 -18.86 2.19
N GLY A 68 28.82 -18.53 1.15
CA GLY A 68 29.21 -17.51 0.18
C GLY A 68 30.47 -17.84 -0.63
N ARG A 69 30.95 -19.10 -0.58
CA ARG A 69 32.06 -19.56 -1.43
C ARG A 69 31.53 -19.70 -2.86
N THR A 70 31.64 -18.62 -3.61
CA THR A 70 31.39 -18.61 -5.04
C THR A 70 32.55 -19.33 -5.72
N GLY A 71 32.43 -20.65 -5.87
CA GLY A 71 33.36 -21.38 -6.74
C GLY A 71 33.32 -20.77 -8.15
N ALA A 72 34.42 -20.88 -8.90
CA ALA A 72 34.56 -20.37 -10.28
C ALA A 72 33.50 -20.90 -11.29
N GLN A 73 32.57 -21.73 -10.82
CA GLN A 73 31.47 -22.32 -11.58
C GLN A 73 30.09 -21.76 -11.20
N GLN A 74 30.00 -20.68 -10.41
CA GLN A 74 28.71 -20.03 -10.20
C GLN A 74 28.26 -19.31 -11.47
N SER A 75 27.09 -19.70 -11.96
CA SER A 75 26.40 -18.98 -13.02
C SER A 75 26.12 -17.53 -12.55
N PRO A 76 26.28 -16.50 -13.41
CA PRO A 76 25.98 -15.10 -13.07
C PRO A 76 24.57 -14.87 -12.50
N VAL A 77 23.63 -15.81 -12.72
CA VAL A 77 22.25 -15.81 -12.23
C VAL A 77 22.06 -16.42 -10.83
N GLN A 78 23.07 -16.40 -9.96
CA GLN A 78 22.94 -16.96 -8.58
C GLN A 78 23.64 -16.11 -7.51
N THR A 79 23.97 -14.85 -7.81
CA THR A 79 24.50 -13.93 -6.79
C THR A 79 23.40 -13.48 -5.85
N LYS A 80 23.78 -12.98 -4.66
CA LYS A 80 22.83 -12.42 -3.70
C LYS A 80 22.03 -11.27 -4.33
N GLU A 81 22.71 -10.39 -5.05
CA GLU A 81 22.13 -9.20 -5.66
C GLU A 81 21.12 -9.58 -6.75
N TRP A 82 21.41 -10.63 -7.52
CA TRP A 82 20.49 -11.15 -8.51
C TRP A 82 19.25 -11.77 -7.84
N ILE A 83 19.44 -12.62 -6.84
CA ILE A 83 18.35 -13.25 -6.09
C ILE A 83 17.44 -12.18 -5.44
N ASP A 84 18.03 -11.17 -4.81
CA ASP A 84 17.30 -10.08 -4.16
C ASP A 84 16.52 -9.26 -5.19
N LYS A 85 17.12 -8.97 -6.36
CA LYS A 85 16.46 -8.26 -7.45
C LYS A 85 15.26 -9.04 -7.99
N GLU A 86 15.43 -10.32 -8.29
CA GLU A 86 14.37 -11.19 -8.82
C GLU A 86 13.24 -11.38 -7.80
N ARG A 87 13.58 -11.51 -6.51
CA ARG A 87 12.60 -11.64 -5.44
C ARG A 87 11.78 -10.36 -5.29
N LYS A 88 12.42 -9.21 -5.39
CA LYS A 88 11.75 -7.91 -5.37
C LYS A 88 10.83 -7.76 -6.57
N ASP A 89 11.29 -8.09 -7.77
CA ASP A 89 10.49 -8.03 -8.99
C ASP A 89 9.25 -8.94 -8.90
N ALA A 90 9.42 -10.19 -8.45
CA ALA A 90 8.31 -11.13 -8.25
C ALA A 90 7.28 -10.59 -7.23
N LYS A 91 7.74 -10.04 -6.10
CA LYS A 91 6.85 -9.43 -5.10
C LYS A 91 6.14 -8.18 -5.61
N THR A 92 6.81 -7.36 -6.41
CA THR A 92 6.19 -6.20 -7.06
C THR A 92 5.11 -6.64 -8.05
N LYS A 93 5.36 -7.69 -8.84
CA LYS A 93 4.35 -8.28 -9.74
C LYS A 93 3.16 -8.83 -8.97
N MET A 94 3.39 -9.54 -7.86
CA MET A 94 2.32 -10.00 -6.98
C MET A 94 1.44 -8.84 -6.49
N PHE A 95 2.06 -7.75 -6.02
CA PHE A 95 1.33 -6.56 -5.57
C PHE A 95 0.42 -5.98 -6.67
N PHE A 96 0.93 -5.84 -7.90
CA PHE A 96 0.13 -5.33 -9.02
C PHE A 96 -0.93 -6.32 -9.51
N ALA A 97 -0.65 -7.62 -9.43
CA ALA A 97 -1.60 -8.69 -9.72
C ALA A 97 -2.65 -8.90 -8.61
N LYS A 98 -2.51 -8.21 -7.46
CA LYS A 98 -3.35 -8.36 -6.25
C LYS A 98 -3.31 -9.77 -5.66
N CYS A 99 -2.11 -10.34 -5.67
CA CYS A 99 -1.66 -11.40 -4.77
C CYS A 99 -0.97 -10.73 -3.56
#